data_AF-A0A524L333-F1
#
_entry.id   AF-A0A524L333-F1
#
_cell.length_a   1.000
_cell.length_b   1.000
_cell.length_c   1.000
_cell.angle_alpha   90.00
_cell.angle_beta   90.00
_cell.angle_gamma   90.00
#
_symmetry.space_group_name_H-M   'P 1'
#
loop_
_entity.id
_entity.type
_entity.pdbx_description
1 polymer ?
#
loop_
_entity_poly.entity_id
_entity_poly.type
_entity_poly.pdbx_seq_one_letter_code
_entity_poly.pdbx_strand_id
1 'polypeptide(L)'
;MEAIRDGDYIDPAKKIILGLQHMFTMFGATVLVPIITGLNISVALFMAGCGTLLFYVISKRKVPAFLGSSFAFIAPMLVVADKFGLPYACGGIVVAGLLYLVLSGLVSVFGVKKVLSFFPPVVTGPIIIVIGLKLAPVAIDMATGNWGLALVGFVVVTA
;
A
#
# COMPACT_ATOMS: atom_id res chain seq x y z
N MET A 1 -22.42 12.22 -2.67
CA MET A 1 -21.02 12.26 -2.21
C MET A 1 -20.21 13.02 -3.26
N GLU A 2 -20.05 14.32 -3.04
CA GLU A 2 -19.10 15.17 -3.78
C GLU A 2 -17.69 14.59 -3.62
N ALA A 3 -16.86 14.75 -4.65
CA ALA A 3 -15.44 14.44 -4.53
C ALA A 3 -14.83 15.43 -3.53
N ILE A 4 -14.01 14.95 -2.60
CA ILE A 4 -13.24 15.82 -1.69
C ILE A 4 -12.23 16.57 -2.58
N ARG A 5 -12.54 17.83 -2.96
CA ARG A 5 -11.78 18.66 -3.90
C ARG A 5 -11.03 19.81 -3.21
N ASP A 6 -10.64 19.64 -1.94
CA ASP A 6 -9.94 20.68 -1.17
C ASP A 6 -8.57 21.11 -1.73
N GLY A 7 -8.08 20.46 -2.80
CA GLY A 7 -6.84 20.83 -3.48
C GLY A 7 -6.98 21.88 -4.60
N ASP A 8 -8.18 22.28 -5.01
CA ASP A 8 -8.36 23.20 -6.15
C ASP A 8 -7.86 24.64 -5.86
N TYR A 9 -7.62 24.99 -4.59
CA TYR A 9 -7.12 26.30 -4.13
C TYR A 9 -5.58 26.39 -4.00
N ILE A 10 -4.86 25.27 -4.19
CA ILE A 10 -3.41 25.21 -3.95
C ILE A 10 -2.65 25.62 -5.21
N ASP A 11 -1.66 26.51 -5.04
CA ASP A 11 -0.74 26.93 -6.10
C ASP A 11 -0.15 25.71 -6.84
N PRO A 12 -0.11 25.69 -8.18
CA PRO A 12 0.46 24.59 -8.96
C PRO A 12 1.89 24.22 -8.55
N ALA A 13 2.73 25.17 -8.13
CA ALA A 13 4.06 24.88 -7.61
C ALA A 13 4.01 24.09 -6.30
N LYS A 14 3.10 24.46 -5.40
CA LYS A 14 2.91 23.78 -4.11
C LYS A 14 2.31 22.37 -4.30
N LYS A 15 1.46 22.17 -5.32
CA LYS A 15 0.96 20.83 -5.70
C LYS A 15 2.07 19.87 -6.12
N ILE A 16 3.04 20.36 -6.89
CA ILE A 16 4.19 19.54 -7.32
C ILE A 16 5.04 19.14 -6.11
N ILE A 17 5.33 20.08 -5.21
CA ILE A 17 6.11 19.82 -3.99
C ILE A 17 5.41 18.78 -3.11
N LEU A 18 4.12 18.95 -2.85
CA LEU A 18 3.32 18.01 -2.05
C LEU A 18 3.24 16.62 -2.71
N GLY A 19 3.13 16.57 -4.04
CA GLY A 19 3.16 15.31 -4.79
C GLY A 19 4.50 14.59 -4.65
N LEU A 20 5.61 15.35 -4.68
CA LEU A 20 6.94 14.80 -4.48
C LEU A 20 7.14 14.27 -3.06
N GLN A 21 6.67 15.01 -2.04
CA GLN A 21 6.68 14.55 -0.65
C GLN A 21 5.86 13.27 -0.48
N HIS A 22 4.68 13.19 -1.10
CA HIS A 22 3.85 12.00 -1.07
C HIS A 22 4.56 10.80 -1.72
N MET A 23 5.22 11.01 -2.86
CA MET A 23 6.01 9.98 -3.53
C MET A 23 7.11 9.43 -2.62
N PHE A 24 7.91 10.29 -1.99
CA PHE A 24 8.97 9.86 -1.07
C PHE A 24 8.42 9.14 0.17
N THR A 25 7.27 9.59 0.68
CA THR A 25 6.59 8.94 1.81
C THR A 25 6.19 7.51 1.48
N MET A 26 5.61 7.27 0.29
CA MET A 26 5.13 5.94 -0.10
C MET A 26 6.24 5.04 -0.66
N PHE A 27 7.37 5.62 -1.08
CA PHE A 27 8.48 4.90 -1.70
C PHE A 27 9.07 3.83 -0.78
N GLY A 28 9.40 4.18 0.46
CA GLY A 28 10.07 3.28 1.39
C GLY A 28 9.31 1.97 1.60
N ALA A 29 8.01 2.07 1.89
CA ALA A 29 7.14 0.91 2.06
C ALA A 29 6.97 0.09 0.76
N THR A 30 6.85 0.77 -0.38
CA THR A 30 6.58 0.12 -1.68
C THR A 30 7.78 -0.68 -2.18
N VAL A 31 9.00 -0.19 -1.92
CA VAL A 31 10.26 -0.85 -2.31
C VAL A 31 10.67 -1.94 -1.31
N LEU A 32 10.28 -1.82 -0.05
CA LEU A 32 10.64 -2.80 0.98
C LEU A 32 10.12 -4.21 0.68
N VAL A 33 8.84 -4.33 0.28
CA VAL A 33 8.24 -5.64 -0.02
C VAL A 33 8.98 -6.38 -1.13
N PRO A 34 9.19 -5.82 -2.34
CA PRO A 34 9.88 -6.53 -3.40
C PRO A 34 11.33 -6.89 -3.05
N ILE A 35 12.01 -6.07 -2.23
CA ILE A 35 13.34 -6.41 -1.71
C ILE A 35 13.28 -7.69 -0.86
N ILE A 36 12.33 -7.77 0.08
CA ILE A 36 12.21 -8.91 0.98
C ILE A 36 11.74 -10.16 0.24
N THR A 37 10.81 -10.03 -0.70
CA THR A 37 10.21 -11.17 -1.40
C THR A 37 10.96 -11.59 -2.66
N GLY A 38 12.03 -10.89 -3.04
CA GLY A 38 12.80 -11.17 -4.26
C GLY A 38 12.11 -10.77 -5.57
N LEU A 39 11.14 -9.87 -5.51
CA LEU A 39 10.47 -9.33 -6.71
C LEU A 39 11.27 -8.17 -7.32
N ASN A 40 11.03 -7.89 -8.60
CA ASN A 40 11.65 -6.74 -9.26
C ASN A 40 11.04 -5.42 -8.74
N ILE A 41 11.89 -4.57 -8.17
CA ILE A 41 11.50 -3.26 -7.59
C ILE A 41 10.88 -2.34 -8.63
N SER A 42 11.46 -2.27 -9.84
CA SER A 42 10.98 -1.41 -10.92
C SER A 42 9.57 -1.81 -11.38
N VAL A 43 9.29 -3.11 -11.44
CA VAL A 43 7.95 -3.62 -11.77
C VAL A 43 6.95 -3.28 -10.68
N ALA A 44 7.33 -3.43 -9.41
CA ALA A 44 6.48 -3.08 -8.28
C ALA A 44 6.13 -1.59 -8.25
N LEU A 45 7.12 -0.70 -8.44
CA LEU A 45 6.91 0.75 -8.51
C LEU A 45 6.06 1.14 -9.74
N PHE A 46 6.33 0.54 -10.89
CA PHE A 46 5.56 0.79 -12.11
C PHE A 46 4.08 0.39 -11.94
N MET A 47 3.81 -0.79 -11.38
CA MET A 47 2.44 -1.23 -11.13
C MET A 47 1.74 -0.51 -9.98
N ALA A 48 2.48 -0.07 -8.95
CA ALA A 48 1.93 0.81 -7.91
C ALA A 48 1.42 2.13 -8.50
N GLY A 49 2.22 2.75 -9.37
CA GLY A 49 1.84 3.99 -10.07
C GLY A 49 0.68 3.77 -11.05
N CYS A 50 0.79 2.77 -11.94
CA CYS A 50 -0.26 2.44 -12.89
C CYS A 50 -1.57 2.03 -12.21
N GLY A 51 -1.49 1.20 -11.17
CA GLY A 51 -2.62 0.79 -10.35
C GLY A 51 -3.30 1.97 -9.67
N THR A 52 -2.52 2.89 -9.10
CA THR A 52 -3.05 4.12 -8.47
C THR A 52 -3.81 4.98 -9.49
N LEU A 53 -3.27 5.17 -10.70
CA LEU A 53 -3.95 5.90 -11.76
C LEU A 53 -5.25 5.19 -12.20
N LEU A 54 -5.21 3.88 -12.37
CA LEU A 54 -6.39 3.08 -12.71
C LEU A 54 -7.46 3.18 -11.62
N PHE A 55 -7.07 3.05 -10.35
CA PHE A 55 -7.97 3.21 -9.20
C PHE A 55 -8.61 4.60 -9.15
N TYR A 56 -7.84 5.64 -9.47
CA TYR A 56 -8.33 7.02 -9.51
C TYR A 56 -9.41 7.21 -10.60
N VAL A 57 -9.23 6.59 -11.77
CA VAL A 57 -10.21 6.60 -12.86
C VAL A 57 -11.47 5.83 -12.47
N ILE A 58 -11.33 4.60 -11.94
CA ILE A 58 -12.46 3.75 -11.53
C ILE A 58 -13.26 4.42 -10.40
N SER A 59 -12.58 5.03 -9.44
CA SER A 59 -13.21 5.72 -8.30
C SER A 59 -13.79 7.09 -8.65
N LYS A 60 -13.84 7.47 -9.93
CA LYS A 60 -14.34 8.76 -10.42
C LYS A 60 -13.71 9.96 -9.69
N ARG A 61 -12.42 9.85 -9.35
CA ARG A 61 -11.66 10.89 -8.63
C ARG A 61 -12.22 11.27 -7.26
N LYS A 62 -12.99 10.39 -6.62
CA LYS A 62 -13.62 10.67 -5.32
C LYS A 62 -12.78 10.26 -4.11
N VAL A 63 -11.86 9.32 -4.30
CA VAL A 63 -11.07 8.72 -3.22
C VAL A 63 -9.60 9.02 -3.46
N PRO A 64 -8.96 9.87 -2.65
CA PRO A 64 -7.52 10.10 -2.71
C PRO A 64 -6.79 8.96 -2.01
N ALA A 65 -6.45 7.91 -2.75
CA ALA A 65 -5.68 6.78 -2.22
C ALA A 65 -4.53 6.41 -3.17
N PHE A 66 -3.38 6.08 -2.58
CA PHE A 66 -2.23 5.52 -3.28
C PHE A 66 -2.14 4.02 -3.02
N LEU A 67 -1.89 3.23 -4.06
CA LEU A 67 -1.77 1.78 -3.99
C LEU A 67 -0.29 1.41 -3.89
N GLY A 68 0.14 1.03 -2.68
CA GLY A 68 1.49 0.52 -2.40
C GLY A 68 1.53 -1.00 -2.20
N SER A 69 2.73 -1.51 -1.97
CA SER A 69 2.95 -2.93 -1.65
C SER A 69 2.37 -3.28 -0.27
N SER A 70 1.57 -4.35 -0.19
CA SER A 70 0.92 -4.75 1.06
C SER A 70 1.79 -5.70 1.88
N PHE A 71 2.12 -5.27 3.09
CA PHE A 71 2.93 -6.00 4.06
C PHE A 71 2.29 -7.29 4.56
N ALA A 72 0.96 -7.40 4.48
CA ALA A 72 0.24 -8.60 4.88
C ALA A 72 0.62 -9.83 4.02
N PHE A 73 1.14 -9.60 2.81
CA PHE A 73 1.53 -10.68 1.90
C PHE A 73 2.96 -11.19 2.09
N ILE A 74 3.82 -10.51 2.87
CA ILE A 74 5.23 -10.91 3.00
C ILE A 74 5.34 -12.33 3.56
N ALA A 75 4.74 -12.58 4.74
CA ALA A 75 4.83 -13.88 5.41
C ALA A 75 4.30 -15.05 4.55
N PRO A 76 3.06 -15.01 4.01
CA PRO A 76 2.57 -16.11 3.18
C PRO A 76 3.35 -16.26 1.87
N MET A 77 3.83 -15.17 1.29
CA MET A 77 4.61 -15.22 0.05
C MET A 77 5.94 -15.94 0.25
N LEU A 78 6.66 -15.64 1.32
CA LEU A 78 7.92 -16.32 1.66
C LEU A 78 7.71 -17.81 1.88
N VAL A 79 6.67 -18.19 2.64
CA VAL A 79 6.36 -19.61 2.90
C VAL A 79 6.07 -20.40 1.61
N VAL A 80 5.34 -19.81 0.68
CA VAL A 80 5.03 -20.45 -0.62
C VAL A 80 6.25 -20.44 -1.53
N ALA A 81 7.02 -19.34 -1.54
CA ALA A 81 8.24 -19.23 -2.34
C ALA A 81 9.29 -20.27 -1.93
N ASP A 82 9.47 -20.49 -0.63
CA ASP A 82 10.42 -21.48 -0.11
C ASP A 82 10.03 -22.92 -0.45
N LYS A 83 8.72 -23.23 -0.46
CA LYS A 83 8.22 -24.59 -0.69
C LYS A 83 8.00 -24.95 -2.15
N PHE A 84 7.49 -24.01 -2.93
CA PHE A 84 7.02 -24.27 -4.31
C PHE A 84 7.72 -23.40 -5.34
N GLY A 85 8.42 -22.34 -4.92
CA GLY A 85 9.09 -21.38 -5.78
C GLY A 85 8.30 -20.09 -5.95
N LEU A 86 9.03 -19.03 -6.28
CA LEU A 86 8.50 -17.67 -6.44
C LEU A 86 7.34 -17.57 -7.46
N PRO A 87 7.34 -18.28 -8.62
CA PRO A 87 6.23 -18.20 -9.58
C PRO A 87 4.89 -18.64 -9.00
N TYR A 88 4.87 -19.64 -8.12
CA TYR A 88 3.64 -20.09 -7.45
C TYR A 88 3.13 -19.04 -6.47
N ALA A 89 4.03 -18.38 -5.76
CA ALA A 89 3.67 -17.28 -4.87
C ALA A 89 3.07 -16.09 -5.66
N CYS A 90 3.63 -15.76 -6.82
CA CYS A 90 3.07 -14.77 -7.74
C CYS A 90 1.68 -15.16 -8.26
N GLY A 91 1.48 -16.44 -8.61
CA GLY A 91 0.16 -16.97 -8.98
C GLY A 91 -0.87 -16.80 -7.85
N GLY A 92 -0.45 -17.05 -6.60
CA GLY A 92 -1.27 -16.80 -5.41
C GLY A 92 -1.70 -15.33 -5.27
N ILE A 93 -0.82 -14.38 -5.58
CA ILE A 93 -1.15 -12.94 -5.57
C ILE A 93 -2.22 -12.62 -6.63
N VAL A 94 -2.13 -13.21 -7.83
CA VAL A 94 -3.14 -13.03 -8.88
C VAL A 94 -4.50 -13.54 -8.41
N VAL A 95 -4.55 -14.71 -7.79
CA VAL A 95 -5.79 -15.27 -7.22
C VAL A 95 -6.33 -14.39 -6.10
N ALA A 96 -5.47 -13.86 -5.22
CA ALA A 96 -5.89 -12.91 -4.19
C ALA A 96 -6.51 -11.64 -4.78
N GLY A 97 -5.94 -11.11 -5.89
CA GLY A 97 -6.51 -10.00 -6.63
C GLY A 97 -7.90 -10.30 -7.22
N LEU A 98 -8.09 -11.52 -7.77
CA LEU A 98 -9.39 -11.97 -8.24
C LEU A 98 -10.42 -12.08 -7.11
N LEU A 99 -10.00 -12.56 -5.93
CA LEU A 99 -10.87 -12.60 -4.74
C LEU A 99 -11.33 -11.19 -4.33
N TYR A 100 -10.48 -10.16 -4.46
CA TYR A 100 -10.92 -8.78 -4.23
C TYR A 100 -11.99 -8.30 -5.21
N LEU A 101 -11.95 -8.73 -6.48
CA LEU A 101 -13.01 -8.43 -7.43
C LEU A 101 -14.33 -9.10 -7.05
N VAL A 102 -14.27 -10.37 -6.60
CA VAL A 102 -15.45 -11.11 -6.12
C VAL A 102 -16.04 -10.43 -4.88
N LEU A 103 -15.20 -10.07 -3.90
CA LEU A 103 -15.63 -9.37 -2.70
C LEU A 103 -16.23 -8.00 -3.02
N SER A 104 -15.65 -7.26 -3.98
CA SER A 104 -16.21 -5.99 -4.47
C SER A 104 -17.61 -6.18 -5.05
N GLY A 105 -17.82 -7.22 -5.85
CA GLY A 105 -19.16 -7.60 -6.35
C GLY A 105 -20.14 -7.93 -5.22
N LEU A 106 -19.68 -8.68 -4.22
CA LEU A 106 -20.49 -9.05 -3.05
C LEU A 106 -20.92 -7.81 -2.24
N VAL A 107 -20.00 -6.86 -2.03
CA VAL A 107 -20.28 -5.57 -1.37
C VAL A 107 -21.32 -4.78 -2.15
N SER A 108 -21.26 -4.79 -3.49
CA SER A 108 -22.24 -4.11 -4.35
C SER A 108 -23.66 -4.67 -4.18
N VAL A 109 -23.80 -6.00 -4.05
CA VAL A 109 -25.10 -6.68 -3.93
C VAL A 109 -25.67 -6.63 -2.51
N PHE A 110 -24.86 -6.94 -1.49
CA PHE A 110 -25.33 -7.07 -0.11
C PHE A 110 -25.28 -5.77 0.70
N GLY A 111 -24.65 -4.74 0.15
CA GLY A 111 -24.51 -3.43 0.77
C GLY A 111 -23.38 -3.36 1.81
N VAL A 112 -22.77 -2.17 1.88
CA VAL A 112 -21.57 -1.89 2.69
C VAL A 112 -21.78 -2.20 4.17
N LYS A 113 -22.94 -1.85 4.75
CA LYS A 113 -23.22 -2.04 6.19
C LYS A 113 -23.20 -3.51 6.60
N LYS A 114 -23.69 -4.40 5.75
CA LYS A 114 -23.77 -5.84 6.05
C LYS A 114 -22.39 -6.48 5.99
N VAL A 115 -21.55 -6.07 5.04
CA VAL A 115 -20.16 -6.53 4.95
C VAL A 115 -19.31 -6.00 6.10
N LEU A 116 -19.43 -4.72 6.45
CA LEU A 116 -18.71 -4.13 7.58
C LEU A 116 -19.08 -4.77 8.92
N SER A 117 -20.28 -5.35 9.06
CA SER A 117 -20.65 -6.11 10.25
C SER A 117 -19.81 -7.36 10.48
N PHE A 118 -19.22 -7.96 9.42
CA PHE A 118 -18.31 -9.10 9.55
C PHE A 118 -16.91 -8.68 10.01
N PHE A 119 -16.55 -7.41 9.81
CA PHE A 119 -15.25 -6.85 10.14
C PHE A 119 -15.40 -5.72 11.18
N PRO A 120 -15.77 -6.07 12.43
CA PRO A 120 -16.03 -5.07 13.45
C PRO A 120 -14.77 -4.24 13.72
N PRO A 121 -14.89 -2.92 13.97
CA PRO A 121 -13.74 -2.02 14.18
C PRO A 121 -12.76 -2.49 15.27
N VAL A 122 -13.28 -3.19 16.27
CA VAL A 122 -12.51 -3.79 17.37
C VAL A 122 -11.49 -4.83 16.90
N VAL A 123 -11.64 -5.40 15.71
CA VAL A 123 -10.70 -6.37 15.11
C VAL A 123 -9.85 -5.71 14.03
N THR A 124 -10.48 -4.92 13.16
CA THR A 124 -9.79 -4.29 12.01
C THR A 124 -8.67 -3.35 12.44
N GLY A 125 -8.91 -2.52 13.47
CA GLY A 125 -7.90 -1.57 13.99
C GLY A 125 -6.65 -2.28 14.52
N PRO A 126 -6.78 -3.22 15.49
CA PRO A 126 -5.65 -3.98 16.00
C PRO A 126 -4.87 -4.74 14.93
N ILE A 127 -5.54 -5.33 13.93
CA ILE A 127 -4.85 -6.02 12.83
C ILE A 127 -3.93 -5.05 12.08
N ILE A 128 -4.40 -3.83 11.76
CA ILE A 128 -3.60 -2.81 11.08
C ILE A 128 -2.38 -2.41 11.94
N ILE A 129 -2.58 -2.22 13.24
CA ILE A 129 -1.51 -1.88 14.20
C ILE A 129 -0.46 -2.99 14.26
N VAL A 130 -0.89 -4.26 14.32
CA VAL A 130 0.01 -5.42 14.36
C VAL A 130 0.82 -5.52 13.08
N ILE A 131 0.20 -5.32 11.90
CA ILE A 131 0.93 -5.32 10.62
C ILE A 131 2.03 -4.25 10.63
N GLY A 132 1.75 -3.04 11.13
CA GLY A 132 2.75 -1.98 11.26
C GLY A 132 3.87 -2.32 12.25
N LEU A 133 3.51 -2.76 13.47
CA LEU A 133 4.47 -3.14 14.51
C LEU A 133 5.39 -4.29 14.09
N LYS A 134 4.88 -5.25 13.30
CA LYS A 134 5.68 -6.36 12.78
C LYS A 134 6.82 -5.91 11.86
N LEU A 135 6.74 -4.70 11.31
CA LEU A 135 7.78 -4.14 10.45
C LEU A 135 8.68 -3.10 11.11
N ALA A 136 8.37 -2.71 12.35
CA ALA A 136 9.24 -1.82 13.11
C ALA A 136 10.69 -2.35 13.20
N PRO A 137 10.96 -3.66 13.41
CA PRO A 137 12.34 -4.17 13.41
C PRO A 137 13.05 -3.96 12.07
N VAL A 138 12.35 -4.22 10.96
CA VAL A 138 12.90 -4.04 9.61
C VAL A 138 13.26 -2.56 9.34
N ALA A 139 12.40 -1.64 9.79
CA ALA A 139 12.67 -0.21 9.67
C ALA A 139 13.90 0.23 10.50
N ILE A 140 14.05 -0.32 11.71
CA ILE A 140 15.22 -0.06 12.57
C ILE A 140 16.48 -0.61 11.90
N ASP A 141 16.46 -1.85 11.41
CA ASP A 141 17.60 -2.47 10.74
C ASP A 141 18.05 -1.64 9.52
N MET A 142 17.11 -1.13 8.72
CA MET A 142 17.44 -0.22 7.61
C MET A 142 18.03 1.11 8.09
N ALA A 143 17.54 1.66 9.21
CA ALA A 143 18.05 2.89 9.79
C ALA A 143 19.48 2.72 10.36
N THR A 144 19.82 1.54 10.89
CA THR A 144 21.18 1.28 11.41
C THR A 144 22.27 1.43 10.36
N GLY A 145 21.94 1.22 9.07
CA GLY A 145 22.87 1.42 7.97
C GLY A 145 23.35 2.87 7.83
N ASN A 146 22.50 3.87 8.11
CA ASN A 146 22.87 5.28 8.16
C ASN A 146 21.81 6.12 8.89
N TRP A 147 22.01 6.32 10.19
CA TRP A 147 21.11 7.13 11.02
C TRP A 147 20.96 8.57 10.55
N GLY A 148 22.00 9.17 9.96
CA GLY A 148 21.94 10.53 9.41
C GLY A 148 20.95 10.62 8.25
N LEU A 149 21.01 9.69 7.30
CA LEU A 149 20.06 9.61 6.20
C LEU A 149 18.64 9.28 6.67
N ALA A 150 18.50 8.40 7.66
CA ALA A 150 17.21 8.05 8.24
C ALA A 150 16.52 9.27 8.88
N LEU A 151 17.27 10.08 9.63
CA LEU A 151 16.75 11.31 10.25
C LEU A 151 16.40 12.37 9.21
N VAL A 152 17.23 12.57 8.20
CA VAL A 152 16.92 13.49 7.08
C VAL A 152 15.65 13.05 6.37
N GLY A 153 15.52 11.76 6.06
CA GLY A 153 14.31 11.21 5.43
C GLY A 153 13.06 11.39 6.30
N PHE A 154 13.17 11.16 7.61
CA PHE A 154 12.08 11.39 8.55
C PHE A 154 11.64 12.86 8.56
N VAL A 155 12.58 13.79 8.70
CA VAL A 155 12.29 15.23 8.72
C VAL A 155 11.63 15.67 7.42
N VAL A 156 12.15 15.26 6.26
CA VAL A 156 11.58 15.61 4.94
C VAL A 156 10.15 15.10 4.76
N VAL A 157 9.83 13.93 5.30
CA VAL A 157 8.47 13.38 5.23
C VAL A 157 7.52 14.09 6.19
N THR A 158 8.00 14.47 7.38
CA THR A 158 7.17 15.10 8.42
C THR A 158 7.00 16.62 8.30
N ALA A 159 7.92 17.30 7.60
CA ALA A 159 7.93 18.75 7.40
C ALA A 159 6.95 19.19 6.30
#